data_AF-A0A7V3QGZ8-F1
#
_entry.id   AF-A0A7V3QGZ8-F1
#
_cell.length_a   1.000
_cell.length_b   1.000
_cell.length_c   1.000
_cell.angle_alpha   90.00
_cell.angle_beta   90.00
_cell.angle_gamma   90.00
#
_symmetry.space_group_name_H-M   'P 1'
#
loop_
_entity.id
_entity.type
_entity.pdbx_description
1 polymer ?
#
loop_
_entity_poly.entity_id
_entity_poly.type
_entity_poly.pdbx_seq_one_letter_code
_entity_poly.pdbx_strand_id
1 'polypeptide(L)'
;MCTFFGKPLVRITATCLVGMGAHTMDIPGALAQNSNCIPSQLFSQTFDAVSVFEIPQSPKPNTQIDKLVFTHLGELGITPANLCSDAVFIRRVYIDLTGKLPSAADVQAFLDDKNPAKRSLLIEKLLASDEFAEFQAMKWSDLLRIKAEYPVNLWPNAAQAYYKWVLNSIKQNKPYDKFVWELLTSSGSNFRVPPVNFYRAVQNRTPRGLAAAVALTFMGTRIDKWPEEKISAMAVFFLKSRTNPLANGKKKLSTGINQ
;
A
#
# COMPACT_ATOMS: atom_id res chain seq x y z
N MET A 1 9.97 -9.57 -15.90
CA MET A 1 8.63 -10.18 -15.78
C MET A 1 8.04 -9.71 -14.45
N CYS A 2 7.09 -8.78 -14.48
CA CYS A 2 6.51 -8.16 -13.28
C CYS A 2 5.27 -8.94 -12.80
N THR A 3 5.43 -9.77 -11.77
CA THR A 3 4.32 -10.42 -11.05
C THR A 3 4.14 -9.74 -9.69
N PHE A 4 3.26 -8.74 -9.59
CA PHE A 4 3.04 -8.00 -8.33
C PHE A 4 2.11 -8.74 -7.35
N PHE A 5 1.46 -9.81 -7.78
CA PHE A 5 0.56 -10.62 -6.96
C PHE A 5 0.64 -12.06 -7.47
N GLY A 6 1.82 -12.67 -7.53
CA GLY A 6 1.97 -14.05 -7.97
C GLY A 6 3.29 -14.58 -7.42
N LYS A 7 3.25 -15.54 -6.49
CA LYS A 7 4.42 -16.15 -5.84
C LYS A 7 5.41 -16.59 -6.93
N PRO A 8 6.60 -15.98 -6.97
CA PRO A 8 7.77 -16.65 -6.44
C PRO A 8 8.36 -15.83 -5.28
N LEU A 9 9.07 -16.50 -4.37
CA LEU A 9 9.80 -15.95 -3.23
C LEU A 9 10.30 -14.49 -3.42
N VAL A 10 9.55 -13.53 -2.89
CA VAL A 10 10.02 -12.15 -2.69
C VAL A 10 9.95 -11.88 -1.19
N ARG A 11 11.14 -11.85 -0.59
CA ARG A 11 11.36 -11.57 0.83
C ARG A 11 11.22 -10.05 1.02
N ILE A 12 10.01 -9.58 1.32
CA ILE A 12 9.76 -8.16 1.58
C ILE A 12 10.20 -7.87 3.02
N THR A 13 11.37 -7.25 3.19
CA THR A 13 11.74 -6.58 4.44
C THR A 13 11.12 -5.18 4.46
N ALA A 14 10.21 -4.94 5.42
CA ALA A 14 9.61 -3.64 5.66
C ALA A 14 10.68 -2.65 6.18
N THR A 15 10.98 -1.62 5.40
CA THR A 15 11.88 -0.51 5.77
C THR A 15 11.03 0.73 6.08
N CYS A 16 10.89 1.08 7.36
CA CYS A 16 10.27 2.34 7.79
C CYS A 16 11.24 3.50 7.60
N LEU A 17 10.79 4.56 6.91
CA LEU A 17 11.52 5.80 6.65
C LEU A 17 10.91 6.93 7.50
N VAL A 18 11.67 7.59 8.36
CA VAL A 18 11.29 8.89 8.95
C VAL A 18 12.52 9.80 8.96
N GLY A 19 12.38 10.98 8.36
CA GLY A 19 13.38 12.04 8.36
C GLY A 19 13.32 12.89 9.62
N MET A 20 14.49 13.27 10.14
CA MET A 20 14.63 14.23 11.24
C MET A 20 15.13 15.56 10.66
N GLY A 21 14.35 16.63 10.88
CA GLY A 21 14.82 18.01 10.78
C GLY A 21 14.70 18.64 12.16
N ALA A 22 15.83 19.00 12.77
CA ALA A 22 15.88 19.69 14.05
C ALA A 22 16.04 21.20 13.79
N HIS A 23 15.05 22.00 14.22
CA HIS A 23 15.19 23.44 14.38
C HIS A 23 15.23 23.75 15.88
N THR A 24 16.36 24.29 16.34
CA THR A 24 16.54 24.84 17.68
C THR A 24 15.93 26.23 17.75
N MET A 25 15.08 26.49 18.74
CA MET A 25 14.59 27.83 19.04
C MET A 25 14.82 28.11 20.53
N ASP A 26 15.76 29.01 20.81
CA ASP A 26 16.06 29.53 22.13
C ASP A 26 14.96 30.49 22.61
N ILE A 27 14.48 30.32 23.84
CA ILE A 27 13.62 31.28 24.55
C ILE A 27 14.26 31.57 25.92
N PRO A 28 14.57 32.83 26.26
CA PRO A 28 15.02 33.20 27.59
C PRO A 28 13.85 33.70 28.46
N GLY A 29 13.86 33.39 29.77
CA GLY A 29 12.99 34.11 30.73
C GLY A 29 12.65 33.42 32.05
N ALA A 30 13.48 33.69 33.07
CA ALA A 30 13.15 34.06 34.45
C ALA A 30 12.12 33.29 35.33
N LEU A 31 12.66 32.78 36.46
CA LEU A 31 12.23 32.91 37.86
C LEU A 31 10.78 32.54 38.28
N ALA A 32 10.67 31.44 39.04
CA ALA A 32 9.84 31.40 40.25
C ALA A 32 10.32 30.27 41.19
N GLN A 33 10.86 30.65 42.34
CA GLN A 33 11.08 29.76 43.48
C GLN A 33 9.75 29.64 44.25
N ASN A 34 9.27 28.42 44.52
CA ASN A 34 8.74 28.11 45.85
C ASN A 34 8.57 26.61 46.10
N SER A 35 9.28 26.19 47.14
CA SER A 35 9.12 25.06 48.05
C SER A 35 7.76 24.35 48.09
N ASN A 36 7.76 23.09 47.67
CA ASN A 36 7.28 21.91 48.44
C ASN A 36 6.96 20.76 47.47
N CYS A 37 7.93 19.88 47.20
CA CYS A 37 7.65 18.56 46.65
C CYS A 37 8.67 17.56 47.22
N ILE A 38 8.11 16.46 47.74
CA ILE A 38 8.73 15.24 48.27
C ILE A 38 9.93 14.81 47.42
N PRO A 39 11.04 14.30 47.99
CA PRO A 39 12.18 13.87 47.19
C PRO A 39 11.73 12.82 46.16
N SER A 40 11.79 13.18 44.89
CA SER A 40 11.42 12.37 43.72
C SER A 40 12.38 11.18 43.48
N GLN A 41 13.10 10.75 44.51
CA GLN A 41 14.03 9.63 44.46
C GLN A 41 13.29 8.30 44.63
N LEU A 42 12.37 7.99 43.72
CA LEU A 42 11.86 6.62 43.56
C LEU A 42 11.34 6.33 42.13
N PHE A 43 11.75 7.14 41.15
CA PHE A 43 11.56 6.80 39.74
C PHE A 43 12.75 7.23 38.88
N SER A 44 13.97 6.95 39.37
CA SER A 44 15.10 6.83 38.45
C SER A 44 15.13 5.40 37.93
N GLN A 45 14.09 5.02 37.18
CA GLN A 45 14.31 4.03 36.15
C GLN A 45 15.12 4.76 35.10
N THR A 46 16.42 4.51 35.10
CA THR A 46 17.23 4.67 33.90
C THR A 46 16.54 3.83 32.84
N PHE A 47 15.65 4.46 32.07
CA PHE A 47 15.36 3.95 30.75
C PHE A 47 16.70 4.01 30.03
N ASP A 48 17.43 2.90 30.04
CA ASP A 48 18.49 2.68 29.07
C ASP A 48 17.87 3.10 27.73
N ALA A 49 18.49 4.06 27.05
CA ALA A 49 17.99 4.58 25.80
C ALA A 49 18.08 3.44 24.77
N VAL A 50 17.07 2.57 24.74
CA VAL A 50 16.93 1.50 23.77
C VAL A 50 16.83 2.20 22.42
N SER A 51 17.95 2.21 21.70
CA SER A 51 18.10 2.97 20.47
C SER A 51 17.13 2.44 19.42
N VAL A 52 16.59 3.35 18.61
CA VAL A 52 15.40 3.20 17.77
C VAL A 52 15.49 2.07 16.71
N PHE A 53 16.63 1.39 16.58
CA PHE A 53 16.84 0.19 15.77
C PHE A 53 17.82 -0.75 16.49
N GLU A 54 17.27 -1.56 17.38
CA GLU A 54 17.90 -2.27 18.51
C GLU A 54 19.07 -3.23 18.19
N ILE A 55 19.44 -3.41 16.92
CA ILE A 55 20.59 -4.22 16.52
C ILE A 55 21.56 -3.33 15.73
N PRO A 56 22.84 -3.18 16.14
CA PRO A 56 23.84 -2.40 15.40
C PRO A 56 24.35 -3.16 14.16
N GLN A 57 23.42 -3.66 13.34
CA GLN A 57 23.71 -4.40 12.12
C GLN A 57 23.03 -3.71 10.94
N SER A 58 23.85 -3.24 10.00
CA SER A 58 23.37 -2.71 8.74
C SER A 58 22.71 -3.82 7.89
N PRO A 59 21.60 -3.53 7.21
CA PRO A 59 20.91 -4.51 6.39
C PRO A 59 21.76 -4.88 5.17
N LYS A 60 21.75 -6.15 4.80
CA LYS A 60 22.42 -6.66 3.59
C LYS A 60 21.37 -6.94 2.50
N PRO A 61 21.65 -6.64 1.22
CA PRO A 61 20.76 -6.99 0.11
C PRO A 61 20.64 -8.50 -0.02
N ASN A 62 19.42 -9.03 0.01
CA ASN A 62 19.13 -10.45 -0.19
C ASN A 62 18.53 -10.71 -1.58
N THR A 63 17.79 -9.75 -2.12
CA THR A 63 17.12 -9.85 -3.42
C THR A 63 17.70 -8.89 -4.44
N GLN A 64 17.41 -9.14 -5.72
CA GLN A 64 17.77 -8.21 -6.80
C GLN A 64 17.09 -6.85 -6.62
N ILE A 65 15.88 -6.83 -6.05
CA ILE A 65 15.15 -5.61 -5.72
C ILE A 65 15.89 -4.84 -4.63
N ASP A 66 16.35 -5.51 -3.57
CA ASP A 66 17.12 -4.88 -2.50
C ASP A 66 18.39 -4.22 -3.03
N LYS A 67 19.08 -4.87 -3.99
CA LYS A 67 20.26 -4.29 -4.63
C LYS A 67 19.92 -2.98 -5.35
N LEU A 68 18.85 -2.97 -6.14
CA LEU A 68 18.40 -1.76 -6.85
C LEU A 68 18.02 -0.64 -5.86
N VAL A 69 17.32 -1.00 -4.78
CA VAL A 69 16.94 -0.04 -3.72
C VAL A 69 18.17 0.53 -3.03
N PHE A 70 19.14 -0.30 -2.63
CA PHE A 70 20.35 0.18 -1.95
C PHE A 70 21.26 0.99 -2.86
N THR A 71 21.38 0.63 -4.15
CA THR A 71 22.10 1.47 -5.12
C THR A 71 21.49 2.86 -5.18
N HIS A 72 20.16 2.95 -5.31
CA HIS A 72 19.49 4.24 -5.39
C HIS A 72 19.56 5.05 -4.09
N LEU A 73 19.47 4.39 -2.93
CA LEU A 73 19.68 5.06 -1.64
C LEU A 73 21.10 5.62 -1.52
N GLY A 74 22.10 4.90 -2.02
CA GLY A 74 23.49 5.35 -2.07
C GLY A 74 23.67 6.59 -2.96
N GLU A 75 23.04 6.63 -4.14
CA GLU A 75 23.02 7.81 -5.02
C GLU A 75 22.41 9.04 -4.35
N LEU A 76 21.42 8.84 -3.48
CA LEU A 76 20.75 9.90 -2.72
C LEU A 76 21.48 10.25 -1.41
N GLY A 77 22.57 9.57 -1.07
CA GLY A 77 23.29 9.77 0.21
C GLY A 77 22.49 9.34 1.45
N ILE A 78 21.46 8.49 1.29
CA ILE A 78 20.59 8.05 2.37
C ILE A 78 21.14 6.74 2.95
N THR A 79 21.44 6.74 4.25
CA THR A 79 21.91 5.53 4.96
C THR A 79 20.71 4.65 5.36
N PRO A 80 20.70 3.35 5.03
CA PRO A 80 19.65 2.44 5.46
C PRO A 80 19.56 2.30 6.98
N ALA A 81 18.34 2.16 7.51
CA ALA A 81 18.12 1.89 8.93
C ALA A 81 18.64 0.50 9.33
N ASN A 82 19.08 0.37 10.58
CA ASN A 82 19.55 -0.91 11.11
C ASN A 82 18.42 -1.93 11.27
N LEU A 83 18.79 -3.20 11.41
CA LEU A 83 17.83 -4.26 11.68
C LEU A 83 17.13 -4.07 13.04
N CYS A 84 15.82 -4.33 13.06
CA CYS A 84 15.03 -4.33 14.28
C CYS A 84 15.11 -5.68 15.01
N SER A 85 14.88 -5.65 16.33
CA SER A 85 14.72 -6.86 17.15
C SER A 85 13.51 -7.69 16.72
N ASP A 86 13.47 -8.95 17.16
CA ASP A 86 12.35 -9.85 16.87
C ASP A 86 11.02 -9.36 17.44
N ALA A 87 11.03 -8.74 18.62
CA ALA A 87 9.83 -8.18 19.25
C ALA A 87 9.25 -7.00 18.45
N VAL A 88 10.11 -6.11 17.93
CA VAL A 88 9.68 -5.01 17.06
C VAL A 88 9.24 -5.54 15.70
N PHE A 89 9.96 -6.52 15.15
CA PHE A 89 9.67 -7.12 13.86
C PHE A 89 8.25 -7.73 13.82
N ILE A 90 7.89 -8.57 14.80
CA ILE A 90 6.58 -9.23 14.81
C ILE A 90 5.43 -8.21 14.88
N ARG A 91 5.58 -7.15 15.68
CA ARG A 91 4.54 -6.11 15.75
C ARG A 91 4.39 -5.38 14.41
N ARG A 92 5.50 -4.98 13.78
CA ARG A 92 5.48 -4.26 12.49
C ARG A 92 4.90 -5.11 11.37
N VAL A 93 5.35 -6.36 11.23
CA VAL A 93 4.89 -7.22 10.13
C VAL A 93 3.40 -7.52 10.21
N TYR A 94 2.83 -7.71 11.41
CA TYR A 94 1.39 -7.90 11.58
C TYR A 94 0.60 -6.65 11.19
N ILE A 95 1.03 -5.47 11.64
CA ILE A 95 0.36 -4.20 11.29
C ILE A 95 0.47 -3.94 9.78
N ASP A 96 1.66 -4.13 9.20
CA ASP A 96 1.91 -3.81 7.79
C ASP A 96 1.16 -4.75 6.83
N LEU A 97 1.08 -6.04 7.17
CA LEU A 97 0.44 -7.05 6.32
C LEU A 97 -1.05 -7.24 6.62
N THR A 98 -1.48 -7.16 7.87
CA THR A 98 -2.87 -7.48 8.25
C THR A 98 -3.64 -6.29 8.82
N GLY A 99 -2.96 -5.19 9.14
CA GLY A 99 -3.58 -4.02 9.80
C GLY A 99 -3.98 -4.28 11.26
N LYS A 100 -3.58 -5.41 11.84
CA LYS A 100 -3.94 -5.82 13.21
C LYS A 100 -2.69 -6.02 14.07
N LEU A 101 -2.88 -6.01 15.38
CA LEU A 101 -1.83 -6.39 16.33
C LEU A 101 -1.74 -7.91 16.46
N PRO A 102 -0.55 -8.48 16.68
CA PRO A 102 -0.39 -9.91 16.95
C PRO A 102 -1.02 -10.28 18.30
N SER A 103 -1.48 -11.52 18.42
CA SER A 103 -1.93 -12.04 19.72
C SER A 103 -0.73 -12.30 20.65
N ALA A 104 -0.96 -12.30 21.97
CA ALA A 104 0.10 -12.61 22.93
C ALA A 104 0.72 -14.00 22.70
N ALA A 105 -0.12 -14.97 22.30
CA ALA A 105 0.33 -16.33 22.00
C ALA A 105 1.22 -16.38 20.75
N ASP A 106 0.88 -15.64 19.68
CA ASP A 106 1.70 -15.56 18.48
C ASP A 106 3.06 -14.89 18.76
N VAL A 107 3.07 -13.86 19.62
CA VAL A 107 4.30 -13.19 20.02
C VAL A 107 5.22 -14.15 20.78
N GLN A 108 4.70 -14.83 21.79
CA GLN A 108 5.48 -15.76 22.59
C GLN A 108 6.04 -16.89 21.72
N ALA A 109 5.20 -17.50 20.88
CA ALA A 109 5.63 -18.57 19.97
C ALA A 109 6.74 -18.12 19.01
N PHE A 110 6.69 -16.88 18.51
CA PHE A 110 7.71 -16.34 17.61
C PHE A 110 9.02 -15.96 18.31
N LEU A 111 8.95 -15.47 19.55
CA LEU A 111 10.13 -15.13 20.34
C LEU A 111 10.87 -16.40 20.80
N ASP A 112 10.13 -17.45 21.16
CA ASP A 112 10.70 -18.73 21.59
C ASP A 112 11.26 -19.56 20.42
N ASP A 113 10.80 -19.31 19.19
CA ASP A 113 11.32 -19.96 18.00
C ASP A 113 12.77 -19.53 17.72
N LYS A 114 13.68 -20.52 17.63
CA LYS A 114 15.11 -20.35 17.34
C LYS A 114 15.45 -20.61 15.87
N ASN A 115 14.46 -20.91 15.03
CA ASN A 115 14.69 -21.16 13.62
C ASN A 115 15.21 -19.89 12.92
N PRO A 116 16.37 -19.95 12.23
CA PRO A 116 16.90 -18.79 11.50
C PRO A 116 15.97 -18.30 10.36
N ALA A 117 15.04 -19.14 9.90
CA ALA A 117 14.05 -18.81 8.89
C ALA A 117 12.72 -18.29 9.46
N LYS A 118 12.55 -18.18 10.79
CA LYS A 118 11.27 -17.83 11.44
C LYS A 118 10.60 -16.57 10.89
N ARG A 119 11.40 -15.53 10.58
CA ARG A 119 10.90 -14.28 9.99
C ARG A 119 10.25 -14.51 8.62
N SER A 120 10.90 -15.29 7.75
CA SER A 120 10.38 -15.60 6.42
C SER A 120 9.12 -16.46 6.51
N LEU A 121 9.12 -17.49 7.37
CA LEU A 121 7.97 -18.38 7.56
C LEU A 121 6.76 -17.62 8.11
N LEU A 122 6.97 -16.69 9.05
CA LEU A 122 5.90 -15.83 9.55
C LEU A 122 5.31 -14.95 8.44
N ILE A 123 6.16 -14.33 7.60
CA ILE A 123 5.70 -13.53 6.46
C ILE A 123 4.88 -14.40 5.50
N GLU A 124 5.33 -15.60 5.17
CA GLU A 124 4.60 -16.52 4.29
C GLU A 124 3.24 -16.93 4.86
N LYS A 125 3.18 -17.21 6.18
CA LYS A 125 1.93 -17.49 6.90
C LYS A 125 0.96 -16.31 6.80
N LEU A 126 1.44 -15.08 7.04
CA LEU A 126 0.62 -13.88 6.99
C LEU A 126 0.15 -13.54 5.57
N LEU A 127 1.02 -13.66 4.56
CA LEU A 127 0.65 -13.43 3.16
C LEU A 127 -0.38 -14.43 2.64
N ALA A 128 -0.45 -15.64 3.23
CA ALA A 128 -1.44 -16.65 2.90
C ALA A 128 -2.76 -16.49 3.67
N SER A 129 -2.84 -15.54 4.62
CA SER A 129 -3.99 -15.38 5.50
C SER A 129 -5.11 -14.57 4.84
N ASP A 130 -6.34 -14.79 5.31
CA ASP A 130 -7.51 -14.04 4.82
C ASP A 130 -7.45 -12.57 5.24
N GLU A 131 -6.89 -12.29 6.42
CA GLU A 131 -6.72 -10.93 6.95
C GLU A 131 -5.82 -10.08 6.06
N PHE A 132 -4.76 -10.66 5.50
CA PHE A 132 -3.91 -9.98 4.53
C PHE A 132 -4.71 -9.57 3.29
N ALA A 133 -5.53 -10.49 2.76
CA ALA A 133 -6.33 -10.22 1.57
C ALA A 133 -7.39 -9.14 1.83
N GLU A 134 -8.05 -9.18 2.99
CA GLU A 134 -9.03 -8.17 3.41
C GLU A 134 -8.39 -6.79 3.58
N PHE A 135 -7.23 -6.73 4.25
CA PHE A 135 -6.51 -5.48 4.47
C PHE A 135 -6.02 -4.86 3.16
N GLN A 136 -5.44 -5.67 2.27
CA GLN A 136 -5.03 -5.18 0.96
C GLN A 136 -6.22 -4.81 0.08
N ALA A 137 -7.34 -5.54 0.14
CA ALA A 137 -8.55 -5.17 -0.59
C ALA A 137 -9.09 -3.82 -0.13
N MET A 138 -9.02 -3.52 1.18
CA MET A 138 -9.37 -2.22 1.74
C MET A 138 -8.48 -1.10 1.17
N LYS A 139 -7.16 -1.26 1.19
CA LYS A 139 -6.23 -0.25 0.62
C LYS A 139 -6.47 -0.05 -0.88
N TRP A 140 -6.66 -1.13 -1.63
CA TRP A 140 -7.00 -1.05 -3.04
C TRP A 140 -8.35 -0.39 -3.29
N SER A 141 -9.31 -0.55 -2.38
CA SER A 141 -10.62 0.08 -2.49
C SER A 141 -10.54 1.61 -2.41
N ASP A 142 -9.60 2.15 -1.62
CA ASP A 142 -9.34 3.59 -1.59
C ASP A 142 -8.71 4.09 -2.88
N LEU A 143 -7.69 3.39 -3.39
CA LEU A 143 -7.04 3.74 -4.67
C LEU A 143 -8.01 3.67 -5.86
N LEU A 144 -8.83 2.61 -5.91
CA LEU A 144 -9.83 2.38 -6.95
C LEU A 144 -11.15 3.14 -6.72
N ARG A 145 -11.24 3.89 -5.61
CA ARG A 145 -12.39 4.71 -5.22
C ARG A 145 -13.69 3.90 -5.17
N ILE A 146 -13.66 2.72 -4.56
CA ILE A 146 -14.85 1.86 -4.38
C ILE A 146 -15.74 2.46 -3.29
N LYS A 147 -16.55 3.45 -3.65
CA LYS A 147 -17.41 4.20 -2.73
C LYS A 147 -18.82 4.34 -3.30
N ALA A 148 -19.82 4.03 -2.48
CA ALA A 148 -21.22 4.26 -2.83
C ALA A 148 -21.65 5.71 -2.61
N GLU A 149 -20.89 6.45 -1.82
CA GLU A 149 -21.16 7.83 -1.44
C GLU A 149 -20.63 8.85 -2.48
N TYR A 150 -21.11 10.08 -2.36
CA TYR A 150 -20.59 11.22 -3.12
C TYR A 150 -19.08 11.42 -2.82
N PRO A 151 -18.24 11.79 -3.80
CA PRO A 151 -18.54 12.18 -5.19
C PRO A 151 -18.58 11.04 -6.21
N VAL A 152 -18.35 9.80 -5.78
CA VAL A 152 -18.23 8.65 -6.70
C VAL A 152 -19.60 8.08 -7.07
N ASN A 153 -20.48 7.91 -6.08
CA ASN A 153 -21.87 7.48 -6.25
C ASN A 153 -22.01 6.16 -7.06
N LEU A 154 -21.21 5.14 -6.72
CA LEU A 154 -21.46 3.79 -7.21
C LEU A 154 -22.72 3.23 -6.56
N TRP A 155 -23.51 2.44 -7.30
CA TRP A 155 -24.61 1.72 -6.64
C TRP A 155 -24.05 0.77 -5.58
N PRO A 156 -24.71 0.64 -4.41
CA PRO A 156 -24.22 -0.21 -3.32
C PRO A 156 -23.88 -1.64 -3.78
N ASN A 157 -24.75 -2.25 -4.58
CA ASN A 157 -24.51 -3.59 -5.12
C ASN A 157 -23.31 -3.66 -6.06
N ALA A 158 -23.06 -2.61 -6.84
CA ALA A 158 -21.90 -2.54 -7.74
C ALA A 158 -20.60 -2.33 -6.95
N ALA A 159 -20.62 -1.48 -5.91
CA ALA A 159 -19.48 -1.29 -5.02
C ALA A 159 -19.11 -2.59 -4.28
N GLN A 160 -20.10 -3.31 -3.74
CA GLN A 160 -19.88 -4.61 -3.11
C GLN A 160 -19.33 -5.66 -4.08
N ALA A 161 -19.88 -5.75 -5.29
CA ALA A 161 -19.36 -6.67 -6.31
C ALA A 161 -17.92 -6.32 -6.71
N TYR A 162 -17.61 -5.03 -6.78
CA TYR A 162 -16.27 -4.55 -7.09
C TYR A 162 -15.27 -4.86 -5.99
N TYR A 163 -15.62 -4.58 -4.72
CA TYR A 163 -14.83 -4.97 -3.55
C TYR A 163 -14.56 -6.48 -3.53
N LYS A 164 -15.60 -7.31 -3.70
CA LYS A 164 -15.46 -8.77 -3.72
C LYS A 164 -14.52 -9.26 -4.82
N TRP A 165 -14.57 -8.63 -6.00
CA TRP A 165 -13.64 -8.96 -7.09
C TRP A 165 -12.20 -8.59 -6.76
N VAL A 166 -11.96 -7.43 -6.13
CA VAL A 166 -10.62 -7.02 -5.67
C VAL A 166 -10.10 -8.00 -4.62
N LEU A 167 -10.91 -8.29 -3.60
CA LEU A 167 -10.59 -9.25 -2.54
C LEU A 167 -10.21 -10.61 -3.12
N ASN A 168 -11.04 -11.16 -4.01
CA ASN A 168 -10.76 -12.45 -4.64
C ASN A 168 -9.52 -12.42 -5.52
N SER A 169 -9.25 -11.30 -6.21
CA SER A 169 -8.03 -11.15 -7.02
C SER A 169 -6.78 -11.19 -6.15
N ILE A 170 -6.84 -10.63 -4.93
CA ILE A 170 -5.73 -10.68 -3.96
C ILE A 170 -5.61 -12.09 -3.36
N LYS A 171 -6.71 -12.69 -2.90
CA LYS A 171 -6.72 -14.06 -2.35
C LYS A 171 -6.15 -15.09 -3.32
N GLN A 172 -6.48 -14.96 -4.61
CA GLN A 172 -6.00 -15.86 -5.66
C GLN A 172 -4.58 -15.54 -6.11
N ASN A 173 -3.99 -14.45 -5.61
CA ASN A 173 -2.70 -13.97 -6.06
C ASN A 173 -2.73 -13.85 -7.61
N LYS A 174 -3.61 -12.95 -8.09
CA LYS A 174 -3.75 -12.65 -9.51
C LYS A 174 -2.59 -11.77 -9.97
N PRO A 175 -1.83 -12.14 -11.02
CA PRO A 175 -0.78 -11.29 -11.59
C PRO A 175 -1.27 -9.86 -11.89
N TYR A 176 -0.43 -8.88 -11.60
CA TYR A 176 -0.84 -7.48 -11.67
C TYR A 176 -1.10 -6.96 -13.07
N ASP A 177 -0.35 -7.47 -14.05
CA ASP A 177 -0.65 -7.25 -15.46
C ASP A 177 -2.09 -7.69 -15.78
N LYS A 178 -2.52 -8.87 -15.29
CA LYS A 178 -3.90 -9.35 -15.46
C LYS A 178 -4.91 -8.53 -14.68
N PHE A 179 -4.60 -8.15 -13.44
CA PHE A 179 -5.46 -7.30 -12.63
C PHE A 179 -5.75 -5.95 -13.30
N VAL A 180 -4.70 -5.27 -13.79
CA VAL A 180 -4.82 -3.98 -14.49
C VAL A 180 -5.48 -4.18 -15.86
N TRP A 181 -5.10 -5.22 -16.60
CA TRP A 181 -5.69 -5.51 -17.90
C TRP A 181 -7.21 -5.74 -17.79
N GLU A 182 -7.67 -6.52 -16.80
CA GLU A 182 -9.11 -6.70 -16.55
C GLU A 182 -9.81 -5.37 -16.24
N LEU A 183 -9.20 -4.47 -15.46
CA LEU A 183 -9.74 -3.15 -15.14
C LEU A 183 -9.88 -2.25 -16.38
N LEU A 184 -8.91 -2.29 -17.28
CA LEU A 184 -8.87 -1.39 -18.44
C LEU A 184 -9.61 -1.93 -19.67
N THR A 185 -9.74 -3.25 -19.81
CA THR A 185 -10.28 -3.85 -21.06
C THR A 185 -11.66 -4.46 -20.90
N SER A 186 -12.11 -4.73 -19.67
CA SER A 186 -13.44 -5.32 -19.43
C SER A 186 -14.56 -4.45 -19.98
N SER A 187 -15.59 -5.11 -20.48
CA SER A 187 -16.81 -4.48 -20.98
C SER A 187 -18.05 -5.23 -20.50
N GLY A 188 -19.16 -4.53 -20.29
CA GLY A 188 -20.39 -5.15 -19.81
C GLY A 188 -21.18 -4.31 -18.82
N SER A 189 -22.09 -4.98 -18.10
CA SER A 189 -22.85 -4.37 -17.02
C SER A 189 -21.97 -4.25 -15.78
N ASN A 190 -21.94 -3.07 -15.18
CA ASN A 190 -21.19 -2.78 -13.96
C ASN A 190 -21.61 -3.63 -12.73
N PHE A 191 -22.78 -4.28 -12.78
CA PHE A 191 -23.21 -5.22 -11.73
C PHE A 191 -22.71 -6.66 -11.96
N ARG A 192 -22.47 -7.04 -13.22
CA ARG A 192 -22.07 -8.41 -13.59
C ARG A 192 -20.58 -8.55 -13.88
N VAL A 193 -19.96 -7.46 -14.35
CA VAL A 193 -18.54 -7.38 -14.67
C VAL A 193 -17.94 -6.30 -13.77
N PRO A 194 -17.49 -6.66 -12.55
CA PRO A 194 -17.07 -5.68 -11.56
C PRO A 194 -15.92 -4.74 -11.98
N PRO A 195 -14.91 -5.17 -12.77
CA PRO A 195 -13.82 -4.29 -13.20
C PRO A 195 -14.27 -3.02 -13.95
N VAL A 196 -15.42 -3.09 -14.64
CA VAL A 196 -16.02 -1.95 -15.36
C VAL A 196 -16.32 -0.76 -14.44
N ASN A 197 -16.44 -0.98 -13.13
CA ASN A 197 -16.68 0.10 -12.17
C ASN A 197 -15.50 1.07 -12.05
N PHE A 198 -14.29 0.71 -12.50
CA PHE A 198 -13.15 1.64 -12.56
C PHE A 198 -13.50 2.94 -13.30
N TYR A 199 -14.02 2.84 -14.53
CA TYR A 199 -14.41 4.00 -15.34
C TYR A 199 -15.57 4.81 -14.75
N ARG A 200 -16.41 4.16 -13.95
CA ARG A 200 -17.50 4.84 -13.25
C ARG A 200 -16.99 5.65 -12.07
N ALA A 201 -15.99 5.10 -11.37
CA ALA A 201 -15.39 5.69 -10.20
C ALA A 201 -14.49 6.90 -10.52
N VAL A 202 -13.98 6.98 -11.75
CA VAL A 202 -13.28 8.17 -12.26
C VAL A 202 -14.29 9.28 -12.59
N GLN A 203 -14.08 10.46 -11.99
CA GLN A 203 -14.93 11.64 -12.19
C GLN A 203 -14.72 12.27 -13.58
N ASN A 204 -13.47 12.53 -13.96
CA ASN A 204 -13.15 13.09 -15.26
C ASN A 204 -13.06 11.99 -16.32
N ARG A 205 -14.13 11.82 -17.10
CA ARG A 205 -14.26 10.78 -18.13
C ARG A 205 -13.75 11.19 -19.50
N THR A 206 -13.08 12.34 -19.62
CA THR A 206 -12.36 12.67 -20.86
C THR A 206 -11.21 11.68 -21.07
N PRO A 207 -10.79 11.41 -22.32
CA PRO A 207 -9.65 10.52 -22.57
C PRO A 207 -8.38 10.92 -21.81
N ARG A 208 -8.09 12.23 -21.72
CA ARG A 208 -6.99 12.77 -20.92
C ARG A 208 -7.19 12.54 -19.42
N GLY A 209 -8.42 12.73 -18.92
CA GLY A 209 -8.75 12.48 -17.51
C GLY A 209 -8.62 11.01 -17.10
N LEU A 210 -9.02 10.09 -17.97
CA LEU A 210 -8.84 8.65 -17.77
C LEU A 210 -7.36 8.26 -17.82
N ALA A 211 -6.59 8.81 -18.77
CA ALA A 211 -5.14 8.64 -18.80
C ALA A 211 -4.48 9.14 -17.50
N ALA A 212 -4.92 10.29 -16.99
CA ALA A 212 -4.45 10.83 -15.71
C ALA A 212 -4.75 9.88 -14.54
N ALA A 213 -5.99 9.37 -14.45
CA ALA A 213 -6.39 8.44 -13.41
C ALA A 213 -5.60 7.13 -13.46
N VAL A 214 -5.37 6.59 -14.65
CA VAL A 214 -4.59 5.35 -14.86
C VAL A 214 -3.12 5.56 -14.50
N ALA A 215 -2.50 6.65 -14.95
CA ALA A 215 -1.12 6.97 -14.62
C ALA A 215 -0.93 7.14 -13.10
N LEU A 216 -1.85 7.83 -12.44
CA LEU A 216 -1.76 8.02 -10.99
C LEU A 216 -1.98 6.71 -10.22
N THR A 217 -2.99 5.92 -10.62
CA THR A 217 -3.41 4.72 -9.88
C THR A 217 -2.44 3.55 -10.07
N PHE A 218 -1.97 3.32 -11.29
CA PHE A 218 -1.20 2.11 -11.63
C PHE A 218 0.28 2.35 -11.89
N MET A 219 0.67 3.60 -12.18
CA MET A 219 2.08 3.95 -12.45
C MET A 219 2.69 4.82 -11.35
N GLY A 220 1.88 5.33 -10.41
CA GLY A 220 2.35 6.20 -9.33
C GLY A 220 2.87 7.56 -9.81
N THR A 221 2.52 7.98 -11.03
CA THR A 221 3.01 9.23 -11.62
C THR A 221 1.86 10.16 -12.00
N ARG A 222 2.08 11.46 -11.82
CA ARG A 222 1.15 12.50 -12.30
C ARG A 222 1.49 12.85 -13.75
N ILE A 223 0.46 12.93 -14.60
CA ILE A 223 0.64 13.26 -16.02
C ILE A 223 1.17 14.67 -16.23
N ASP A 224 1.04 15.58 -15.26
CA ASP A 224 1.56 16.96 -15.32
C ASP A 224 3.08 17.01 -15.51
N LYS A 225 3.79 15.93 -15.15
CA LYS A 225 5.25 15.79 -15.31
C LYS A 225 5.65 15.11 -16.61
N TRP A 226 4.69 14.70 -17.45
CA TRP A 226 4.97 13.97 -18.68
C TRP A 226 5.02 14.91 -19.88
N PRO A 227 5.81 14.57 -20.93
CA PRO A 227 5.75 15.30 -22.19
C PRO A 227 4.36 15.14 -22.83
N GLU A 228 3.86 16.19 -23.49
CA GLU A 228 2.51 16.25 -24.04
C GLU A 228 2.23 15.15 -25.09
N GLU A 229 3.26 14.74 -25.84
CA GLU A 229 3.20 13.61 -26.77
C GLU A 229 2.81 12.30 -26.06
N LYS A 230 3.44 12.01 -24.92
CA LYS A 230 3.15 10.80 -24.12
C LYS A 230 1.74 10.84 -23.53
N ILE A 231 1.29 12.02 -23.10
CA ILE A 231 -0.08 12.20 -22.58
C ILE A 231 -1.09 11.93 -23.70
N SER A 232 -0.86 12.49 -24.88
CA SER A 232 -1.72 12.31 -26.06
C SER A 232 -1.75 10.85 -26.50
N ALA A 233 -0.60 10.18 -26.59
CA ALA A 233 -0.50 8.77 -26.92
C ALA A 233 -1.28 7.88 -25.94
N MET A 234 -1.20 8.15 -24.63
CA MET A 234 -1.98 7.44 -23.62
C MET A 234 -3.48 7.76 -23.74
N ALA A 235 -3.85 9.00 -24.01
CA ALA A 235 -5.25 9.41 -24.14
C ALA A 235 -5.94 8.73 -25.34
N VAL A 236 -5.21 8.47 -26.44
CA VAL A 236 -5.74 7.76 -27.62
C VAL A 236 -6.34 6.40 -27.26
N PHE A 237 -5.73 5.67 -26.32
CA PHE A 237 -6.26 4.39 -25.83
C PHE A 237 -7.72 4.50 -25.32
N PHE A 238 -8.08 5.65 -24.73
CA PHE A 238 -9.39 5.85 -24.11
C PHE A 238 -10.44 6.45 -25.06
N LEU A 239 -10.09 6.85 -26.29
CA LEU A 239 -11.03 7.41 -27.27
C LEU A 239 -12.18 6.44 -27.62
N LYS A 240 -11.90 5.14 -27.62
CA LYS A 240 -12.88 4.08 -27.93
C LYS A 240 -13.68 3.57 -26.72
N SER A 241 -13.46 4.13 -25.52
CA SER A 241 -14.26 3.76 -24.34
C SER A 241 -15.59 4.53 -24.35
N ARG A 242 -16.67 3.90 -24.86
CA ARG A 242 -18.01 4.49 -24.88
C ARG A 242 -18.88 3.88 -23.80
N THR A 243 -19.61 4.72 -23.06
CA THR A 243 -20.75 4.27 -22.24
C THR A 243 -22.02 4.33 -23.05
N ASN A 244 -22.59 3.18 -23.44
CA ASN A 244 -23.86 3.14 -24.13
C ASN A 244 -25.01 2.99 -23.10
N PRO A 245 -26.04 3.84 -23.15
CA PRO A 245 -27.26 3.61 -22.39
C PRO A 245 -27.99 2.37 -22.93
N LEU A 246 -28.45 1.50 -22.04
CA LEU A 246 -29.33 0.37 -22.34
C LEU A 246 -30.79 0.83 -22.16
N ALA A 247 -31.71 0.26 -22.94
CA ALA A 247 -33.13 0.60 -22.98
C ALA A 247 -33.89 0.47 -21.63
N ASN A 248 -33.29 -0.18 -20.63
CA ASN A 248 -33.84 -0.37 -19.28
C ASN A 248 -33.27 0.61 -18.24
N GLY A 249 -32.69 1.73 -18.67
CA GLY A 249 -32.05 2.72 -17.78
C GLY A 249 -30.67 2.31 -17.23
N LYS A 250 -30.16 1.13 -17.58
CA LYS A 250 -28.80 0.68 -17.20
C LYS A 250 -27.77 1.23 -18.18
N LYS A 251 -26.51 1.40 -17.77
CA LYS A 251 -25.42 1.83 -18.65
C LYS A 251 -24.45 0.67 -18.89
N LYS A 252 -24.12 0.37 -20.14
CA LYS A 252 -23.08 -0.60 -20.53
C LYS A 252 -21.83 0.16 -20.93
N LEU A 253 -20.68 -0.19 -20.35
CA LEU A 253 -19.41 0.27 -20.88
C LEU A 253 -18.97 -0.69 -21.98
N SER A 254 -18.67 -0.15 -23.16
CA SER A 254 -17.99 -0.86 -24.24
C SER A 254 -16.60 -0.27 -24.42
N THR A 255 -15.59 -1.09 -24.21
CA THR A 255 -14.19 -0.76 -24.51
C THR A 255 -13.88 -1.38 -25.86
N GLY A 256 -13.66 -0.55 -26.90
CA GLY A 256 -13.46 -1.01 -28.28
C GLY A 256 -12.11 -1.69 -28.56
N ILE A 257 -11.54 -2.41 -27.60
CA ILE A 257 -10.23 -3.08 -27.69
C ILE A 257 -10.37 -4.50 -28.25
N ASN A 258 -11.59 -5.06 -28.28
CA ASN A 258 -11.88 -6.40 -28.81
C ASN A 258 -12.74 -6.38 -30.09
N GLN A 259 -12.51 -5.42 -30.99
CA GLN A 259 -13.04 -5.44 -32.36
C GLN A 259 -11.88 -5.35 -33.34
#